data_AF-A0A814SJQ5-F1
#
_entry.id   AF-A0A814SJQ5-F1
#
_cell.length_a   1.000
_cell.length_b   1.000
_cell.length_c   1.000
_cell.angle_alpha   90.00
_cell.angle_beta   90.00
_cell.angle_gamma   90.00
#
_symmetry.space_group_name_H-M   'P 1'
#
loop_
_entity.id
_entity.type
_entity.pdbx_description
1 polymer ?
#
loop_
_entity_poly.entity_id
_entity_poly.type
_entity_poly.pdbx_seq_one_letter_code
_entity_poly.pdbx_strand_id
1 'polypeptide(L)'
;MGCTPSVNLEAFESTEQNYFSVQMYGSDRLRLILAPNEINNSTRDVLNAKWSIISEDVQKGFVEFLLGGRPWYSDYNSQIKHFLCSLLQVYYELGWYLKASTDLERQDKETDVLFFQKNRPLKSSIICISLNSSDKIKVLGPKIIYPIIKHSVIKSWYKGIQDEQVFENVYELKLYGNPWNDWLKDSQDYLNCPLLILEIMKDMFKKGWIFVGAIDSSQRQSSLNALYFRKDAEDNEINDLEKTRFFAMSLNKSNIIRLHKADHDLKLLILNPQYGIKSLWKSG
;
A
#
# COMPACT_ATOMS: atom_id res chain seq x y z
N MET A 1 -16.10 16.47 22.85
CA MET A 1 -17.05 16.98 21.86
C MET A 1 -16.23 17.57 20.72
N GLY A 2 -16.01 16.79 19.65
CA GLY A 2 -15.36 17.29 18.44
C GLY A 2 -16.44 17.83 17.51
N CYS A 3 -16.16 18.96 16.84
CA CYS A 3 -17.06 19.50 15.81
C CYS A 3 -17.36 18.42 14.78
N THR A 4 -18.65 18.22 14.48
CA THR A 4 -19.08 17.43 13.34
C THR A 4 -18.42 18.02 12.09
N PRO A 5 -17.65 17.24 11.31
CA PRO A 5 -17.04 17.76 10.10
C PRO A 5 -18.16 18.19 9.14
N SER A 6 -18.22 19.47 8.83
CA SER A 6 -19.13 20.00 7.81
C SER A 6 -18.45 19.88 6.45
N VAL A 7 -18.85 18.88 5.66
CA VAL A 7 -18.41 18.80 4.25
C VAL A 7 -19.30 19.75 3.45
N ASN A 8 -18.75 20.86 2.95
CA ASN A 8 -19.49 21.78 2.09
C ASN A 8 -19.72 21.12 0.72
N LEU A 9 -20.86 20.46 0.57
CA LEU A 9 -21.29 19.74 -0.64
C LEU A 9 -22.53 20.39 -1.28
N GLU A 10 -22.71 21.70 -1.08
CA GLU A 10 -23.86 22.46 -1.57
C GLU A 10 -24.06 22.35 -3.10
N ALA A 11 -22.99 22.02 -3.85
CA ALA A 11 -23.01 21.83 -5.31
C ALA A 11 -22.85 20.37 -5.79
N PHE A 12 -22.91 19.35 -4.91
CA PHE A 12 -22.73 17.96 -5.33
C PHE A 12 -24.02 17.39 -5.96
N GLU A 13 -24.06 17.33 -7.30
CA GLU A 13 -25.06 16.61 -8.09
C GLU A 13 -24.72 15.12 -8.18
N SER A 14 -25.68 14.25 -7.89
CA SER A 14 -25.50 12.81 -7.66
C SER A 14 -25.35 11.96 -8.93
N THR A 15 -25.23 12.56 -10.11
CA THR A 15 -25.25 11.81 -11.37
C THR A 15 -23.83 11.42 -11.77
N GLU A 16 -23.53 10.13 -11.60
CA GLU A 16 -22.27 9.44 -11.93
C GLU A 16 -21.08 9.70 -11.00
N GLN A 17 -21.25 9.34 -9.73
CA GLN A 17 -20.13 9.20 -8.80
C GLN A 17 -19.14 8.15 -9.32
N ASN A 18 -18.01 8.62 -9.86
CA ASN A 18 -16.96 7.76 -10.41
C ASN A 18 -15.71 7.71 -9.54
N TYR A 19 -15.73 8.37 -8.38
CA TYR A 19 -14.64 8.37 -7.41
C TYR A 19 -15.17 8.54 -5.97
N PHE A 20 -14.40 8.03 -5.01
CA PHE A 20 -14.59 8.27 -3.58
C PHE A 20 -13.25 8.13 -2.85
N SER A 21 -13.23 8.48 -1.56
CA SER A 21 -12.06 8.21 -0.72
C SER A 21 -12.39 7.57 0.63
N VAL A 22 -11.39 6.89 1.18
CA VAL A 22 -11.42 6.26 2.50
C VAL A 22 -10.31 6.85 3.35
N GLN A 23 -10.58 7.12 4.61
CA GLN A 23 -9.59 7.60 5.59
C GLN A 23 -9.73 6.83 6.89
N MET A 24 -8.62 6.35 7.46
CA MET A 24 -8.57 5.90 8.85
C MET A 24 -8.11 7.09 9.70
N TYR A 25 -8.98 7.57 10.58
CA TYR A 25 -8.81 8.82 11.32
C TYR A 25 -8.77 8.59 12.84
N GLY A 26 -7.90 9.32 13.53
CA GLY A 26 -7.76 9.20 14.99
C GLY A 26 -7.48 7.75 15.39
N SER A 27 -7.82 7.30 16.60
CA SER A 27 -7.53 5.90 16.96
C SER A 27 -8.54 4.88 16.44
N ASP A 28 -9.72 5.34 16.01
CA ASP A 28 -10.93 4.53 15.99
C ASP A 28 -11.99 4.93 14.96
N ARG A 29 -11.72 5.89 14.05
CA ARG A 29 -12.71 6.33 13.05
C ARG A 29 -12.36 5.90 11.64
N LEU A 30 -13.34 5.43 10.87
CA LEU A 30 -13.20 5.24 9.42
C LEU A 30 -14.13 6.22 8.71
N ARG A 31 -13.61 7.03 7.79
CA ARG A 31 -14.40 7.95 6.97
C ARG A 31 -14.49 7.45 5.55
N LEU A 32 -15.68 7.56 4.98
CA LEU A 32 -15.96 7.45 3.56
C LEU A 32 -16.43 8.81 3.07
N ILE A 33 -15.69 9.39 2.14
CA ILE A 33 -16.03 10.66 1.52
C ILE A 33 -16.47 10.36 0.10
N LEU A 34 -17.63 10.86 -0.29
CA LEU A 34 -18.18 10.71 -1.64
C LEU A 34 -18.38 9.24 -2.06
N ALA A 35 -18.56 8.33 -1.09
CA ALA A 35 -18.79 6.93 -1.38
C ALA A 35 -20.27 6.64 -1.69
N PRO A 36 -20.56 5.83 -2.73
CA PRO A 36 -21.94 5.42 -3.03
C PRO A 36 -22.48 4.49 -1.93
N ASN A 37 -23.81 4.39 -1.84
CA ASN A 37 -24.48 3.58 -0.80
C ASN A 37 -24.05 2.12 -0.79
N GLU A 38 -23.78 1.52 -1.95
CA GLU A 38 -23.25 0.16 -2.08
C GLU A 38 -21.92 -0.01 -1.34
N ILE A 39 -21.03 0.98 -1.44
CA ILE A 39 -19.73 1.00 -0.76
C ILE A 39 -19.90 1.26 0.73
N ASN A 40 -20.81 2.17 1.12
CA ASN A 40 -21.10 2.40 2.54
C ASN A 40 -21.58 1.12 3.24
N ASN A 41 -22.49 0.38 2.59
CA ASN A 41 -23.00 -0.89 3.11
C ASN A 41 -21.94 -1.98 3.18
N SER A 42 -21.21 -2.17 2.09
CA SER A 42 -20.16 -3.20 2.02
C SER A 42 -19.02 -2.93 3.01
N THR A 43 -18.67 -1.66 3.22
CA THR A 43 -17.69 -1.26 4.24
C THR A 43 -18.18 -1.58 5.64
N ARG A 44 -19.45 -1.29 5.94
CA ARG A 44 -20.08 -1.62 7.22
C ARG A 44 -20.00 -3.12 7.51
N ASP A 45 -20.27 -3.95 6.51
CA ASP A 45 -20.21 -5.42 6.65
C ASP A 45 -18.78 -5.90 6.94
N VAL A 46 -17.79 -5.37 6.22
CA VAL A 46 -16.37 -5.70 6.44
C VAL A 46 -15.89 -5.22 7.81
N LEU A 47 -16.34 -4.04 8.28
CA LEU A 47 -16.05 -3.51 9.60
C LEU A 47 -16.63 -4.40 10.70
N ASN A 48 -17.92 -4.75 10.62
CA ASN A 48 -18.62 -5.56 11.62
C ASN A 48 -18.03 -6.98 11.76
N ALA A 49 -17.33 -7.48 10.74
CA ALA A 49 -16.61 -8.75 10.82
C ALA A 49 -15.36 -8.69 11.73
N LYS A 50 -14.88 -7.49 12.09
CA LYS A 50 -13.63 -7.29 12.87
C LYS A 50 -13.81 -6.45 14.13
N TRP A 51 -14.60 -5.38 14.06
CA TRP A 51 -14.80 -4.44 15.16
C TRP A 51 -16.27 -4.09 15.30
N SER A 52 -16.72 -3.86 16.54
CA SER A 52 -18.05 -3.34 16.79
C SER A 52 -18.12 -1.87 16.38
N ILE A 53 -19.13 -1.49 15.59
CA ILE A 53 -19.41 -0.09 15.28
C ILE A 53 -20.18 0.52 16.47
N ILE A 54 -19.62 1.54 17.10
CA ILE A 54 -20.24 2.27 18.24
C ILE A 54 -21.31 3.24 17.72
N SER A 55 -21.00 3.99 16.67
CA SER A 55 -21.91 4.96 16.07
C SER A 55 -21.53 5.24 14.61
N GLU A 56 -22.51 5.72 13.84
CA GLU A 56 -22.32 6.21 12.47
C GLU A 56 -22.78 7.67 12.38
N ASP A 57 -21.94 8.53 11.81
CA ASP A 57 -22.33 9.87 11.38
C ASP A 57 -22.52 9.86 9.87
N VAL A 58 -23.77 10.03 9.42
CA VAL A 58 -24.15 9.95 8.01
C VAL A 58 -24.64 11.32 7.56
N GLN A 59 -23.91 11.91 6.63
CA GLN A 59 -24.24 13.17 5.98
C GLN A 59 -24.24 12.98 4.46
N LYS A 60 -24.77 13.96 3.71
CA LYS A 60 -24.70 13.92 2.24
C LYS A 60 -23.22 13.82 1.84
N GLY A 61 -22.86 12.78 1.09
CA GLY A 61 -21.49 12.57 0.59
C GLY A 61 -20.43 12.30 1.67
N PHE A 62 -20.83 11.95 2.89
CA PHE A 62 -19.90 11.64 3.98
C PHE A 62 -20.50 10.61 4.94
N VAL A 63 -19.74 9.58 5.26
CA VAL A 63 -20.07 8.60 6.31
C VAL A 63 -18.85 8.40 7.20
N GLU A 64 -19.02 8.54 8.50
CA GLU A 64 -17.98 8.22 9.49
C GLU A 64 -18.46 7.13 10.44
N PHE A 65 -17.65 6.07 10.56
CA PHE A 65 -17.86 4.98 11.51
C PHE A 65 -16.95 5.19 12.72
N LEU A 66 -17.52 5.25 13.91
CA LEU A 66 -16.77 5.15 15.17
C LEU A 66 -16.70 3.69 15.59
N LEU A 67 -15.50 3.16 15.76
CA LEU A 67 -15.24 1.75 16.06
C LEU A 67 -14.91 1.54 17.54
N GLY A 68 -15.25 0.36 18.05
CA GLY A 68 -14.84 -0.11 19.36
C GLY A 68 -13.33 -0.31 19.46
N GLY A 69 -12.73 0.25 20.52
CA GLY A 69 -11.30 0.08 20.81
C GLY A 69 -10.43 1.13 20.10
N ARG A 70 -9.25 0.70 19.63
CA ARG A 70 -8.26 1.55 18.94
C ARG A 70 -7.66 0.83 17.72
N PRO A 71 -8.49 0.48 16.72
CA PRO A 71 -8.09 -0.37 15.60
C PRO A 71 -6.90 0.17 14.82
N TRP A 72 -6.72 1.49 14.72
CA TRP A 72 -5.65 2.10 13.91
C TRP A 72 -4.29 2.19 14.64
N TYR A 73 -4.22 1.66 15.87
CA TYR A 73 -3.01 1.66 16.69
C TYR A 73 -2.26 0.33 16.63
N SER A 74 -0.97 0.35 16.96
CA SER A 74 0.04 -0.68 16.62
C SER A 74 -0.28 -2.11 17.06
N ASP A 75 -1.05 -2.29 18.12
CA ASP A 75 -1.33 -3.61 18.70
C ASP A 75 -2.17 -4.49 17.75
N TYR A 76 -2.79 -3.86 16.76
CA TYR A 76 -3.67 -4.49 15.79
C TYR A 76 -3.09 -4.53 14.37
N ASN A 77 -1.79 -4.26 14.18
CA ASN A 77 -1.22 -4.08 12.83
C ASN A 77 -1.60 -5.20 11.85
N SER A 78 -1.45 -6.47 12.24
CA SER A 78 -1.87 -7.60 11.40
C SER A 78 -3.37 -7.61 11.11
N GLN A 79 -4.23 -7.23 12.07
CA GLN A 79 -5.68 -7.15 11.86
C GLN A 79 -6.06 -6.02 10.90
N ILE A 80 -5.41 -4.86 10.97
CA ILE A 80 -5.61 -3.75 10.03
C ILE A 80 -5.26 -4.19 8.61
N LYS A 81 -4.12 -4.88 8.44
CA LYS A 81 -3.70 -5.37 7.11
C LYS A 81 -4.68 -6.42 6.56
N HIS A 82 -5.19 -7.33 7.40
CA HIS A 82 -6.25 -8.27 7.01
C HIS A 82 -7.57 -7.57 6.66
N PHE A 83 -7.95 -6.55 7.42
CA PHE A 83 -9.11 -5.71 7.13
C PHE A 83 -8.96 -5.04 5.77
N LEU A 84 -7.80 -4.40 5.49
CA LEU A 84 -7.54 -3.76 4.21
C LEU A 84 -7.52 -4.76 3.04
N CYS A 85 -6.98 -5.97 3.21
CA CYS A 85 -7.12 -7.02 2.20
C CYS A 85 -8.60 -7.32 1.89
N SER A 86 -9.43 -7.45 2.93
CA SER A 86 -10.86 -7.76 2.79
C SER A 86 -11.62 -6.60 2.14
N LEU A 87 -11.35 -5.37 2.58
CA LEU A 87 -11.97 -4.15 2.07
C LEU A 87 -11.62 -3.93 0.59
N LEU A 88 -10.33 -4.02 0.24
CA LEU A 88 -9.88 -3.89 -1.15
C LEU A 88 -10.49 -5.00 -2.01
N GLN A 89 -10.55 -6.24 -1.53
CA GLN A 89 -11.15 -7.33 -2.30
C GLN A 89 -12.63 -7.04 -2.62
N VAL A 90 -13.42 -6.66 -1.62
CA VAL A 90 -14.83 -6.31 -1.80
C VAL A 90 -14.97 -5.13 -2.76
N TYR A 91 -14.15 -4.09 -2.63
CA TYR A 91 -14.20 -2.94 -3.53
C TYR A 91 -13.88 -3.32 -4.98
N TYR A 92 -12.85 -4.13 -5.23
CA TYR A 92 -12.54 -4.61 -6.58
C TYR A 92 -13.67 -5.47 -7.15
N GLU A 93 -14.28 -6.34 -6.34
CA GLU A 93 -15.46 -7.13 -6.73
C GLU A 93 -16.65 -6.25 -7.12
N LEU A 94 -16.79 -5.07 -6.51
CA LEU A 94 -17.80 -4.05 -6.86
C LEU A 94 -17.34 -3.08 -7.97
N GLY A 95 -16.15 -3.27 -8.53
CA GLY A 95 -15.59 -2.45 -9.60
C GLY A 95 -15.02 -1.11 -9.13
N TRP A 96 -14.51 -1.05 -7.90
CA TRP A 96 -13.87 0.14 -7.33
C TRP A 96 -12.40 -0.11 -7.09
N TYR A 97 -11.55 0.57 -7.87
CA TYR A 97 -10.12 0.28 -7.94
C TYR A 97 -9.36 1.36 -7.19
N LEU A 98 -8.41 0.96 -6.35
CA LEU A 98 -7.49 1.90 -5.71
C LEU A 98 -6.62 2.58 -6.79
N LYS A 99 -6.56 3.90 -6.76
CA LYS A 99 -5.76 4.72 -7.70
C LYS A 99 -4.61 5.45 -7.01
N ALA A 100 -4.79 5.84 -5.76
CA ALA A 100 -3.75 6.48 -4.97
C ALA A 100 -3.92 6.17 -3.48
N SER A 101 -2.78 6.13 -2.80
CA SER A 101 -2.65 6.15 -1.34
C SER A 101 -1.72 7.31 -1.02
N THR A 102 -2.15 8.25 -0.19
CA THR A 102 -1.34 9.44 0.09
C THR A 102 -1.56 9.94 1.49
N ASP A 103 -0.46 10.26 2.15
CA ASP A 103 -0.46 11.09 3.34
C ASP A 103 -0.72 12.54 2.90
N LEU A 104 -1.88 13.09 3.27
CA LEU A 104 -2.26 14.48 2.96
C LEU A 104 -2.08 15.41 4.16
N GLU A 105 -1.72 14.88 5.31
CA GLU A 105 -1.71 15.61 6.55
C GLU A 105 -0.29 15.96 7.00
N ARG A 106 -0.15 17.08 7.70
CA ARG A 106 1.14 17.51 8.27
C ARG A 106 1.29 17.13 9.74
N GLN A 107 0.24 16.62 10.38
CA GLN A 107 0.25 16.25 11.80
C GLN A 107 0.25 14.72 11.93
N ASP A 108 1.02 14.20 12.89
CA ASP A 108 1.31 12.76 13.13
C ASP A 108 0.09 11.90 13.55
N LYS A 109 -1.13 12.20 13.08
CA LYS A 109 -2.38 11.62 13.60
C LYS A 109 -3.28 10.98 12.55
N GLU A 110 -2.89 10.99 11.28
CA GLU A 110 -3.65 10.35 10.21
C GLU A 110 -2.79 9.33 9.46
N THR A 111 -3.46 8.31 8.92
CA THR A 111 -2.87 7.36 7.97
C THR A 111 -3.12 7.85 6.54
N ASP A 112 -2.69 7.08 5.53
CA ASP A 112 -2.99 7.42 4.14
C ASP A 112 -4.49 7.61 3.87
N VAL A 113 -4.79 8.61 3.03
CA VAL A 113 -6.07 8.77 2.34
C VAL A 113 -6.04 7.90 1.07
N LEU A 114 -7.02 7.02 0.95
CA LEU A 114 -7.15 6.07 -0.16
C LEU A 114 -8.16 6.58 -1.16
N PHE A 115 -7.77 6.75 -2.43
CA PHE A 115 -8.63 7.23 -3.50
C PHE A 115 -9.02 6.09 -4.44
N PHE A 116 -10.31 5.98 -4.72
CA PHE A 116 -10.88 4.93 -5.55
C PHE A 116 -11.57 5.51 -6.77
N GLN A 117 -11.55 4.76 -7.87
CA GLN A 117 -12.24 5.10 -9.11
C GLN A 117 -13.07 3.92 -9.60
N LYS A 118 -14.26 4.20 -10.14
CA LYS A 118 -15.13 3.18 -10.75
C LYS A 118 -14.48 2.57 -11.99
N ASN A 119 -14.62 1.26 -12.12
CA ASN A 119 -14.17 0.43 -13.21
C ASN A 119 -15.08 -0.82 -13.33
N ARG A 120 -14.73 -1.76 -14.20
CA ARG A 120 -15.41 -3.05 -14.29
C ARG A 120 -15.22 -3.85 -12.99
N PRO A 121 -16.28 -4.48 -12.47
CA PRO A 121 -16.18 -5.50 -11.42
C PRO A 121 -15.12 -6.55 -11.73
N LEU A 122 -14.30 -6.88 -10.72
CA LEU A 122 -13.22 -7.86 -10.86
C LEU A 122 -13.11 -8.70 -9.60
N LYS A 123 -13.46 -9.98 -9.71
CA LYS A 123 -13.23 -10.94 -8.64
C LYS A 123 -11.75 -11.31 -8.58
N SER A 124 -11.08 -10.91 -7.51
CA SER A 124 -9.65 -11.12 -7.35
C SER A 124 -9.29 -11.28 -5.89
N SER A 125 -8.39 -12.22 -5.58
CA SER A 125 -7.81 -12.32 -4.24
C SER A 125 -6.85 -11.17 -3.98
N ILE A 126 -6.98 -10.53 -2.82
CA ILE A 126 -6.02 -9.53 -2.34
C ILE A 126 -5.12 -10.15 -1.27
N ILE A 127 -3.82 -9.85 -1.36
CA ILE A 127 -2.81 -10.23 -0.36
C ILE A 127 -2.02 -8.99 0.08
N CYS A 128 -1.33 -9.13 1.21
CA CYS A 128 -0.50 -8.08 1.77
C CYS A 128 0.89 -8.61 2.09
N ILE A 129 1.91 -7.84 1.73
CA ILE A 129 3.30 -8.01 2.17
C ILE A 129 3.64 -6.78 3.00
N SER A 130 3.75 -6.93 4.31
CA SER A 130 4.06 -5.81 5.20
C SER A 130 5.53 -5.83 5.61
N LEU A 131 6.13 -4.65 5.58
CA LEU A 131 7.48 -4.43 6.09
C LEU A 131 7.31 -4.02 7.57
N ASN A 132 7.96 -4.75 8.48
CA ASN A 132 7.70 -4.63 9.91
C ASN A 132 9.00 -4.41 10.70
N SER A 133 8.89 -3.66 11.79
CA SER A 133 10.02 -3.36 12.68
C SER A 133 11.19 -2.77 11.88
N SER A 134 12.44 -3.16 12.15
CA SER A 134 13.59 -2.73 11.35
C SER A 134 13.97 -3.73 10.25
N ASP A 135 13.53 -4.99 10.37
CA ASP A 135 14.13 -6.11 9.63
C ASP A 135 13.19 -7.28 9.31
N LYS A 136 11.87 -7.13 9.45
CA LYS A 136 10.90 -8.21 9.22
C LYS A 136 10.07 -7.99 7.98
N ILE A 137 9.76 -9.06 7.25
CA ILE A 137 8.74 -9.10 6.20
C ILE A 137 7.66 -10.06 6.67
N LYS A 138 6.40 -9.61 6.70
CA LYS A 138 5.25 -10.48 6.94
C LYS A 138 4.43 -10.65 5.67
N VAL A 139 4.00 -11.88 5.42
CA VAL A 139 3.16 -12.25 4.29
C VAL A 139 1.79 -12.66 4.82
N LEU A 140 0.77 -11.90 4.44
CA LEU A 140 -0.63 -12.17 4.70
C LEU A 140 -1.28 -12.61 3.39
N GLY A 141 -1.47 -13.92 3.25
CA GLY A 141 -2.03 -14.50 2.03
C GLY A 141 -1.92 -16.03 2.01
N PRO A 142 -2.28 -16.66 0.88
CA PRO A 142 -2.18 -18.11 0.72
C PRO A 142 -0.74 -18.60 0.91
N LYS A 143 -0.59 -19.83 1.45
CA LYS A 143 0.72 -20.45 1.73
C LYS A 143 1.68 -20.46 0.54
N ILE A 144 1.17 -20.49 -0.69
CA ILE A 144 1.99 -20.49 -1.91
C ILE A 144 2.77 -19.19 -2.13
N ILE A 145 2.38 -18.08 -1.49
CA ILE A 145 3.06 -16.78 -1.61
C ILE A 145 4.37 -16.78 -0.85
N TYR A 146 4.42 -17.42 0.31
CA TYR A 146 5.60 -17.39 1.16
C TYR A 146 6.89 -17.88 0.47
N PRO A 147 6.91 -19.03 -0.22
CA PRO A 147 8.09 -19.46 -0.97
C PRO A 147 8.54 -18.48 -2.06
N ILE A 148 7.62 -17.74 -2.68
CA ILE A 148 7.94 -16.72 -3.70
C ILE A 148 8.73 -15.59 -3.03
N ILE A 149 8.24 -15.07 -1.91
CA ILE A 149 8.91 -13.98 -1.18
C ILE A 149 10.25 -14.43 -0.62
N LYS A 150 10.32 -15.63 -0.05
CA LYS A 150 11.56 -16.22 0.44
C LYS A 150 12.60 -16.32 -0.68
N HIS A 151 12.20 -16.78 -1.86
CA HIS A 151 13.09 -16.85 -3.02
C HIS A 151 13.63 -15.47 -3.42
N SER A 152 12.76 -14.45 -3.49
CA SER A 152 13.18 -13.07 -3.81
C SER A 152 14.17 -12.53 -2.78
N VAL A 153 13.94 -12.79 -1.49
CA VAL A 153 14.84 -12.38 -0.39
C VAL A 153 16.22 -13.05 -0.53
N ILE A 154 16.27 -14.38 -0.70
CA ILE A 154 17.53 -15.12 -0.86
C ILE A 154 18.33 -14.60 -2.05
N LYS A 155 17.65 -14.23 -3.13
CA LYS A 155 18.27 -13.75 -4.37
C LYS A 155 18.82 -12.32 -4.27
N SER A 156 18.20 -11.46 -3.46
CA SER A 156 18.42 -10.00 -3.53
C SER A 156 18.85 -9.33 -2.23
N TRP A 157 18.72 -10.00 -1.08
CA TRP A 157 19.17 -9.50 0.20
C TRP A 157 20.54 -10.10 0.58
N TYR A 158 21.58 -9.28 0.48
CA TYR A 158 22.97 -9.70 0.59
C TYR A 158 23.37 -10.28 1.96
N LYS A 159 22.65 -9.94 3.03
CA LYS A 159 22.88 -10.48 4.38
C LYS A 159 22.07 -11.75 4.67
N GLY A 160 21.12 -12.11 3.81
CA GLY A 160 20.29 -13.30 3.97
C GLY A 160 19.23 -13.22 5.08
N ILE A 161 18.62 -14.38 5.34
CA ILE A 161 17.52 -14.57 6.30
C ILE A 161 18.11 -14.99 7.66
N GLN A 162 17.68 -14.32 8.73
CA GLN A 162 18.04 -14.62 10.11
C GLN A 162 17.11 -15.67 10.72
N ASP A 163 15.80 -15.52 10.52
CA ASP A 163 14.80 -16.41 11.12
C ASP A 163 13.53 -16.47 10.28
N GLU A 164 12.77 -17.57 10.44
CA GLU A 164 11.52 -17.85 9.75
C GLU A 164 10.48 -18.30 10.77
N GLN A 165 9.37 -17.59 10.86
CA GLN A 165 8.31 -17.90 11.81
C GLN A 165 6.95 -17.96 11.10
N VAL A 166 6.06 -18.81 11.60
CA VAL A 166 4.68 -18.89 11.15
C VAL A 166 3.79 -18.78 12.37
N PHE A 167 2.96 -17.75 12.39
CA PHE A 167 1.94 -17.57 13.42
C PHE A 167 0.58 -17.54 12.74
N GLU A 168 -0.24 -18.55 13.04
CA GLU A 168 -1.52 -18.77 12.39
C GLU A 168 -1.38 -18.83 10.86
N ASN A 169 -1.80 -17.76 10.17
CA ASN A 169 -1.76 -17.61 8.71
C ASN A 169 -0.84 -16.48 8.25
N VAL A 170 0.06 -16.01 9.13
CA VAL A 170 1.04 -14.98 8.85
C VAL A 170 2.42 -15.61 8.85
N TYR A 171 3.07 -15.55 7.69
CA TYR A 171 4.45 -15.99 7.56
C TYR A 171 5.38 -14.81 7.75
N GLU A 172 6.39 -14.94 8.60
CA GLU A 172 7.36 -13.89 8.91
C GLU A 172 8.77 -14.33 8.52
N LEU A 173 9.46 -13.48 7.77
CA LEU A 173 10.90 -13.56 7.51
C LEU A 173 11.60 -12.47 8.30
N LYS A 174 12.51 -12.82 9.20
CA LYS A 174 13.44 -11.88 9.82
C LYS A 174 14.73 -11.86 9.01
N LEU A 175 15.19 -10.68 8.62
CA LEU A 175 16.39 -10.48 7.81
C LEU A 175 17.58 -10.09 8.70
N TYR A 176 18.79 -10.46 8.30
CA TYR A 176 19.98 -9.87 8.92
C TYR A 176 20.11 -8.40 8.48
N GLY A 177 20.40 -7.50 9.42
CA GLY A 177 20.55 -6.06 9.18
C GLY A 177 19.30 -5.26 9.58
N ASN A 178 19.16 -4.04 9.06
CA ASN A 178 18.03 -3.15 9.35
C ASN A 178 17.49 -2.52 8.05
N PRO A 179 17.01 -3.32 7.08
CA PRO A 179 16.58 -2.86 5.75
C PRO A 179 15.55 -1.72 5.76
N TRP A 180 14.73 -1.63 6.80
CA TRP A 180 13.61 -0.71 6.84
C TRP A 180 13.80 0.49 7.77
N ASN A 181 14.75 0.40 8.69
CA ASN A 181 14.97 1.42 9.71
C ASN A 181 16.46 1.71 9.88
N ASP A 182 17.14 1.88 8.74
CA ASP A 182 18.53 2.32 8.77
C ASP A 182 18.61 3.84 8.89
N TRP A 183 19.02 4.29 10.07
CA TRP A 183 19.24 5.70 10.37
C TRP A 183 20.54 6.24 9.75
N LEU A 184 21.42 5.35 9.27
CA LEU A 184 22.67 5.70 8.60
C LEU A 184 22.38 5.97 7.13
N LYS A 185 22.45 7.25 6.76
CA LYS A 185 22.39 7.68 5.35
C LYS A 185 23.45 6.93 4.54
N ASP A 186 23.04 6.37 3.40
CA ASP A 186 23.90 5.70 2.44
C ASP A 186 24.58 4.41 2.95
N SER A 187 24.00 3.76 3.95
CA SER A 187 24.40 2.40 4.29
C SER A 187 24.12 1.42 3.14
N GLN A 188 24.81 0.28 3.16
CA GLN A 188 24.51 -0.81 2.23
C GLN A 188 23.07 -1.32 2.39
N ASP A 189 22.50 -1.35 3.59
CA ASP A 189 21.11 -1.79 3.80
C ASP A 189 20.13 -0.84 3.11
N TYR A 190 20.31 0.47 3.30
CA TYR A 190 19.50 1.51 2.67
C TYR A 190 19.57 1.44 1.14
N LEU A 191 20.76 1.23 0.58
CA LEU A 191 20.95 1.16 -0.88
C LEU A 191 20.37 -0.12 -1.50
N ASN A 192 20.34 -1.23 -0.76
CA ASN A 192 19.82 -2.51 -1.26
C ASN A 192 18.32 -2.72 -1.02
N CYS A 193 17.70 -1.94 -0.12
CA CYS A 193 16.26 -2.03 0.16
C CYS A 193 15.38 -1.88 -1.10
N PRO A 194 15.56 -0.86 -1.98
CA PRO A 194 14.81 -0.79 -3.23
C PRO A 194 15.02 -1.99 -4.15
N LEU A 195 16.21 -2.58 -4.18
CA LEU A 195 16.51 -3.77 -4.99
C LEU A 195 15.76 -5.00 -4.49
N LEU A 196 15.67 -5.17 -3.17
CA LEU A 196 14.89 -6.23 -2.54
C LEU A 196 13.40 -6.10 -2.89
N ILE A 197 12.82 -4.91 -2.71
CA ILE A 197 11.41 -4.67 -3.05
C ILE A 197 11.15 -4.87 -4.55
N LEU A 198 12.07 -4.42 -5.42
CA LEU A 198 11.93 -4.66 -6.86
C LEU A 198 11.93 -6.13 -7.22
N GLU A 199 12.79 -6.96 -6.64
CA GLU A 199 12.78 -8.40 -6.94
C GLU A 199 11.55 -9.09 -6.38
N ILE A 200 11.05 -8.68 -5.21
CA ILE A 200 9.74 -9.13 -4.70
C ILE A 200 8.64 -8.77 -5.70
N MET A 201 8.54 -7.51 -6.14
CA MET A 201 7.52 -7.06 -7.09
C MET A 201 7.60 -7.83 -8.42
N LYS A 202 8.81 -8.07 -8.93
CA LYS A 202 9.03 -8.84 -10.16
C LYS A 202 8.59 -10.29 -10.01
N ASP A 203 9.00 -10.98 -8.95
CA ASP A 203 8.65 -12.39 -8.77
C ASP A 203 7.15 -12.56 -8.50
N MET A 204 6.53 -11.61 -7.79
CA MET A 204 5.07 -11.56 -7.63
C MET A 204 4.37 -11.36 -8.98
N PHE A 205 4.83 -10.41 -9.79
CA PHE A 205 4.31 -10.19 -11.14
C PHE A 205 4.40 -11.46 -11.99
N LYS A 206 5.56 -12.13 -12.05
CA LYS A 206 5.71 -13.43 -12.75
C LYS A 206 4.71 -14.50 -12.34
N LYS A 207 4.21 -14.43 -11.10
CA LYS A 207 3.27 -15.39 -10.53
C LYS A 207 1.81 -14.95 -10.63
N GLY A 208 1.52 -13.91 -11.43
CA GLY A 208 0.17 -13.43 -11.65
C GLY A 208 -0.32 -12.46 -10.56
N TRP A 209 0.58 -11.89 -9.74
CA TRP A 209 0.20 -10.95 -8.70
C TRP A 209 0.54 -9.52 -9.11
N ILE A 210 -0.49 -8.71 -9.29
CA ILE A 210 -0.39 -7.34 -9.76
C ILE A 210 -0.38 -6.39 -8.56
N PHE A 211 0.57 -5.46 -8.54
CA PHE A 211 0.66 -4.44 -7.50
C PHE A 211 -0.57 -3.54 -7.50
N VAL A 212 -1.16 -3.33 -6.34
CA VAL A 212 -2.34 -2.48 -6.12
C VAL A 212 -1.92 -1.13 -5.54
N GLY A 213 -1.08 -1.14 -4.52
CA GLY A 213 -0.64 0.07 -3.85
C GLY A 213 0.21 -0.23 -2.62
N ALA A 214 0.97 0.77 -2.20
CA ALA A 214 1.60 0.80 -0.89
C ALA A 214 0.71 1.65 0.00
N ILE A 215 0.25 1.09 1.13
CA ILE A 215 -0.63 1.79 2.07
C ILE A 215 0.03 1.83 3.43
N ASP A 216 0.22 3.05 3.95
CA ASP A 216 0.41 3.28 5.36
C ASP A 216 -0.94 3.27 6.07
N SER A 217 -1.06 2.40 7.06
CA SER A 217 -2.33 2.14 7.74
C SER A 217 -2.20 2.09 9.25
N SER A 218 -1.08 2.54 9.81
CA SER A 218 -0.93 2.59 11.27
C SER A 218 -0.28 3.89 11.70
N GLN A 219 -0.82 4.47 12.76
CA GLN A 219 -0.39 5.78 13.26
C GLN A 219 0.94 5.76 14.00
N ARG A 220 1.62 4.61 14.06
CA ARG A 220 2.94 4.52 14.69
C ARG A 220 4.00 4.47 13.59
N GLN A 221 4.93 5.44 13.63
CA GLN A 221 6.13 5.55 12.76
C GLN A 221 6.96 4.27 12.59
N SER A 222 6.74 3.23 13.40
CA SER A 222 7.46 1.94 13.34
C SER A 222 6.79 0.87 12.49
N SER A 223 5.58 1.09 11.98
CA SER A 223 4.97 0.20 10.98
C SER A 223 5.24 0.80 9.62
N LEU A 224 6.04 0.12 8.82
CA LEU A 224 6.32 0.59 7.48
C LEU A 224 5.12 0.30 6.58
N ASN A 225 5.15 0.90 5.40
CA ASN A 225 4.19 0.68 4.33
C ASN A 225 3.99 -0.82 4.08
N ALA A 226 2.73 -1.21 3.87
CA ALA A 226 2.41 -2.54 3.37
C ALA A 226 2.12 -2.48 1.88
N LEU A 227 2.65 -3.45 1.14
CA LEU A 227 2.43 -3.62 -0.28
C LEU A 227 1.26 -4.57 -0.51
N TYR A 228 0.23 -4.09 -1.21
CA TYR A 228 -0.94 -4.87 -1.55
C TYR A 228 -0.86 -5.35 -2.99
N PHE A 229 -1.27 -6.60 -3.21
CA PHE A 229 -1.29 -7.21 -4.53
C PHE A 229 -2.63 -7.89 -4.76
N ARG A 230 -3.08 -7.88 -6.01
CA ARG A 230 -4.26 -8.61 -6.47
C ARG A 230 -3.85 -9.76 -7.38
N LYS A 231 -4.56 -10.88 -7.33
CA LYS A 231 -4.39 -11.96 -8.31
C LYS A 231 -4.98 -11.53 -9.65
N ASP A 232 -4.26 -11.72 -10.74
CA ASP A 232 -4.83 -11.42 -12.06
C ASP A 232 -5.95 -12.42 -12.40
N ALA A 233 -7.07 -11.91 -12.90
CA ALA A 233 -8.31 -12.69 -13.06
C ALA A 233 -8.35 -13.50 -14.36
N GLU A 234 -7.43 -13.21 -15.26
CA GLU A 234 -7.26 -13.88 -16.53
C GLU A 234 -5.86 -14.51 -16.48
N ASP A 235 -5.75 -15.82 -16.71
CA ASP A 235 -4.47 -16.47 -17.06
C ASP A 235 -4.04 -15.99 -18.46
N ASN A 236 -4.07 -14.67 -18.69
CA ASN A 236 -3.53 -14.02 -19.86
C ASN A 236 -2.07 -14.46 -19.95
N GLU A 237 -1.72 -15.00 -21.12
CA GLU A 237 -0.40 -15.51 -21.46
C GLU A 237 0.70 -14.71 -20.77
N ILE A 238 1.19 -15.28 -19.66
CA ILE A 238 2.37 -14.91 -18.86
C ILE A 238 2.55 -13.40 -18.71
N ASN A 239 2.42 -12.89 -17.49
CA ASN A 239 2.97 -11.60 -17.06
C ASN A 239 4.40 -11.41 -17.59
N ASP A 240 4.47 -10.81 -18.77
CA ASP A 240 5.59 -10.90 -19.69
C ASP A 240 6.64 -9.89 -19.25
N LEU A 241 7.75 -10.40 -18.73
CA LEU A 241 8.88 -9.58 -18.31
C LEU A 241 9.59 -8.94 -19.50
N GLU A 242 9.40 -9.45 -20.73
CA GLU A 242 9.95 -8.82 -21.93
C GLU A 242 9.19 -7.53 -22.25
N LYS A 243 7.88 -7.49 -21.99
CA LYS A 243 7.02 -6.31 -22.16
C LYS A 243 6.95 -5.42 -20.92
N THR A 244 7.27 -5.94 -19.73
CA THR A 244 7.15 -5.21 -18.46
C THR A 244 8.50 -5.03 -17.80
N ARG A 245 9.04 -3.81 -17.86
CA ARG A 245 10.31 -3.42 -17.22
C ARG A 245 10.06 -2.87 -15.82
N PHE A 246 10.87 -3.31 -14.86
CA PHE A 246 10.83 -2.82 -13.47
C PHE A 246 12.13 -2.09 -13.14
N PHE A 247 12.00 -0.88 -12.61
CA PHE A 247 13.09 -0.10 -12.04
C PHE A 247 12.57 0.63 -10.80
N ALA A 248 13.47 1.03 -9.90
CA ALA A 248 13.13 1.89 -8.78
C ALA A 248 13.90 3.18 -8.89
N MET A 249 13.23 4.26 -8.52
CA MET A 249 13.82 5.57 -8.38
C MET A 249 13.66 6.00 -6.93
N SER A 250 14.77 6.37 -6.28
CA SER A 250 14.74 6.91 -4.93
C SER A 250 15.23 8.35 -4.96
N LEU A 251 14.45 9.23 -4.35
CA LEU A 251 14.83 10.62 -4.08
C LEU A 251 15.38 10.69 -2.65
N ASN A 252 16.48 11.40 -2.44
CA ASN A 252 16.91 11.73 -1.08
C ASN A 252 16.40 13.13 -0.67
N LYS A 253 16.48 13.45 0.63
CA LYS A 253 16.03 14.75 1.19
C LYS A 253 16.87 15.96 0.73
N SER A 254 17.82 15.78 -0.18
CA SER A 254 18.77 16.83 -0.58
C SER A 254 18.70 17.02 -2.09
N ASN A 255 19.53 16.33 -2.86
CA ASN A 255 19.74 16.56 -4.28
C ASN A 255 20.16 15.30 -5.05
N ILE A 256 19.92 14.11 -4.50
CA ILE A 256 20.32 12.84 -5.14
C ILE A 256 19.07 12.09 -5.61
N ILE A 257 19.03 11.83 -6.92
CA ILE A 257 18.16 10.82 -7.51
C ILE A 257 19.01 9.57 -7.77
N ARG A 258 18.55 8.41 -7.29
CA ARG A 258 19.18 7.12 -7.60
C ARG A 258 18.25 6.28 -8.44
N LEU A 259 18.81 5.67 -9.47
CA LEU A 259 18.12 4.74 -10.36
C LEU A 259 18.64 3.33 -10.12
N HIS A 260 17.74 2.45 -9.69
CA HIS A 260 18.02 1.05 -9.41
C HIS A 260 17.47 0.20 -10.55
N LYS A 261 18.31 -0.62 -11.17
CA LYS A 261 17.97 -1.48 -12.32
C LYS A 261 17.41 -0.73 -13.54
N ALA A 262 17.71 0.57 -13.69
CA ALA A 262 17.40 1.31 -14.91
C ALA A 262 18.20 0.78 -16.11
N ASP A 263 17.51 0.59 -17.24
CA ASP A 263 18.11 0.18 -18.51
C ASP A 263 18.87 1.34 -19.18
N HIS A 264 19.45 1.05 -20.35
CA HIS A 264 20.22 2.03 -21.10
C HIS A 264 19.35 3.20 -21.59
N ASP A 265 18.16 2.89 -22.12
CA ASP A 265 17.24 3.86 -22.71
C ASP A 265 16.77 4.88 -21.67
N LEU A 266 16.39 4.42 -20.47
CA LEU A 266 15.97 5.29 -19.38
C LEU A 266 17.11 6.18 -18.87
N LYS A 267 18.34 5.64 -18.82
CA LYS A 267 19.52 6.42 -18.47
C LYS A 267 19.80 7.52 -19.49
N LEU A 268 19.69 7.22 -20.79
CA LEU A 268 19.85 8.22 -21.86
C LEU A 268 18.79 9.32 -21.76
N LEU A 269 17.54 8.95 -21.47
CA LEU A 269 16.44 9.90 -21.32
C LEU A 269 16.69 10.88 -20.15
N ILE A 270 17.12 10.36 -18.99
CA ILE A 270 17.38 11.19 -17.80
C ILE A 270 18.61 12.08 -17.98
N LEU A 271 19.61 11.63 -18.74
CA LEU A 271 20.83 12.38 -19.02
C LEU A 271 20.74 13.27 -20.27
N ASN A 272 19.58 13.36 -20.91
CA ASN A 272 19.43 14.11 -22.15
C ASN A 272 19.80 15.60 -21.96
N PRO A 273 20.67 16.19 -22.79
CA PRO A 273 21.11 17.58 -22.62
C PRO A 273 20.03 18.65 -22.82
N GLN A 274 18.94 18.34 -23.53
CA GLN A 274 17.88 19.31 -23.85
C GLN A 274 16.78 19.32 -22.78
N TYR A 275 16.34 18.15 -22.32
CA TYR A 275 15.20 18.00 -21.40
C TYR A 275 15.46 17.08 -20.21
N GLY A 276 16.67 16.52 -20.09
CA GLY A 276 17.07 15.68 -18.98
C GLY A 276 17.37 16.50 -17.71
N ILE A 277 17.72 15.80 -16.63
CA ILE A 277 17.79 16.40 -15.29
C ILE A 277 18.79 17.56 -15.22
N LYS A 278 19.89 17.49 -15.98
CA LYS A 278 20.92 18.55 -16.02
C LYS A 278 20.45 19.85 -16.69
N SER A 279 19.51 19.77 -17.64
CA SER A 279 18.98 20.97 -18.29
C SER A 279 17.90 21.65 -17.44
N LEU A 280 17.13 20.85 -16.71
CA LEU A 280 16.04 21.30 -15.84
C LEU A 280 16.54 21.75 -14.45
N TRP A 281 17.61 21.14 -13.94
CA TRP A 281 18.17 21.41 -12.61
C TRP A 281 19.57 22.01 -12.73
N LYS A 282 19.64 23.33 -12.94
CA LYS A 282 20.90 24.06 -13.18
C LYS A 282 21.80 24.18 -11.95
N SER A 283 21.25 23.91 -10.77
CA SER A 283 21.93 23.94 -9.48
C SER A 283 22.17 22.51 -8.98
N GLY A 284 23.23 21.86 -9.51
CA GLY A 284 23.94 20.73 -8.87
C GLY A 284 23.12 19.55 -8.36
#